data_AF-U9TFQ9-F1
#
_entry.id   AF-U9TFQ9-F1
#
_cell.length_a   1.000
_cell.length_b   1.000
_cell.length_c   1.000
_cell.angle_alpha   90.00
_cell.angle_beta   90.00
_cell.angle_gamma   90.00
#
_symmetry.space_group_name_H-M   'P 1'
#
loop_
_entity.id
_entity.type
_entity.pdbx_description
1 polymer ?
#
loop_
_entity_poly.entity_id
_entity_poly.type
_entity_poly.pdbx_seq_one_letter_code
_entity_poly.pdbx_strand_id
1 'polypeptide(L)'
;PYEIVDLGFDDFDFNENSLNFICKVYENCPSIEHLSIVFPPLKRHFTEFEKLLKICQNLKSLLIVLSNTVDNETHENFLKNGEELLKVLINSGPINLKEIRFGNGFRFSLGNWEEFLEKWRIRRALSIFTVDRIYMREDYTKLINKYKGDGVIRSFEYLRHVDLDNYCINDL
;
A
#
# COMPACT_ATOMS: atom_id res chain seq x y z
N PRO A 1 -5.04 27.99 31.29
CA PRO A 1 -4.09 28.23 30.19
C PRO A 1 -3.22 26.98 30.02
N TYR A 2 -3.65 26.07 29.16
CA TYR A 2 -2.88 24.89 28.82
C TYR A 2 -1.95 25.29 27.69
N GLU A 3 -0.66 25.29 27.95
CA GLU A 3 0.37 25.37 26.90
C GLU A 3 0.16 24.17 25.99
N ILE A 4 -0.33 24.44 24.78
CA ILE A 4 -0.18 23.52 23.67
C ILE A 4 1.32 23.61 23.34
N VAL A 5 2.08 22.63 23.83
CA VAL A 5 3.41 22.36 23.30
C VAL A 5 3.17 21.96 21.85
N ASP A 6 3.47 22.88 20.95
CA ASP A 6 3.62 22.62 19.52
C ASP A 6 4.74 21.58 19.40
N LEU A 7 4.38 20.30 19.48
CA LEU A 7 5.24 19.21 19.10
C LEU A 7 5.37 19.33 17.59
N GLY A 8 6.32 20.17 17.16
CA GLY A 8 6.83 20.16 15.80
C GLY A 8 7.24 18.74 15.48
N PHE A 9 6.34 18.00 14.81
CA PHE A 9 6.70 16.81 14.07
C PHE A 9 7.58 17.30 12.93
N ASP A 10 8.87 17.51 13.21
CA ASP A 10 9.85 17.75 12.16
C ASP A 10 9.77 16.53 11.22
N ASP A 11 9.39 16.75 9.96
CA ASP A 11 9.26 15.70 8.93
C ASP A 11 10.49 14.79 8.83
N PHE A 12 11.65 15.28 9.27
CA PHE A 12 12.88 14.50 9.42
C PHE A 12 12.75 13.30 10.36
N ASP A 13 12.06 13.47 11.49
CA ASP A 13 11.86 12.39 12.46
C ASP A 13 10.92 11.33 11.88
N PHE A 14 9.83 11.73 11.20
CA PHE A 14 8.93 10.77 10.54
C PHE A 14 9.64 9.96 9.43
N ASN A 15 10.44 10.62 8.60
CA ASN A 15 11.13 9.96 7.50
C ASN A 15 12.14 8.91 8.00
N GLU A 16 12.93 9.23 9.03
CA GLU A 16 13.86 8.27 9.62
C GLU A 16 13.14 7.19 10.43
N ASN A 17 12.10 7.53 11.19
CA ASN A 17 11.34 6.56 11.98
C ASN A 17 10.61 5.53 11.10
N SER A 18 9.96 5.97 10.03
CA SER A 18 9.32 5.07 9.06
C SER A 18 10.32 4.16 8.35
N LEU A 19 11.51 4.68 8.01
CA LEU A 19 12.59 3.88 7.42
C LEU A 19 13.11 2.83 8.41
N ASN A 20 13.41 3.26 9.64
CA ASN A 20 13.86 2.38 10.72
C ASN A 20 12.83 1.30 11.06
N PHE A 21 11.54 1.63 10.99
CA PHE A 21 10.46 0.66 11.18
C PHE A 21 10.52 -0.44 10.11
N ILE A 22 10.60 -0.07 8.82
CA ILE A 22 10.76 -1.04 7.72
C ILE A 22 11.95 -1.97 7.98
N CYS A 23 13.11 -1.39 8.32
CA CYS A 23 14.34 -2.13 8.59
C CYS A 23 14.17 -3.13 9.73
N LYS A 24 13.67 -2.66 10.87
CA LYS A 24 13.47 -3.51 12.06
C LYS A 24 12.49 -4.64 11.80
N VAL A 25 11.44 -4.42 11.00
CA VAL A 25 10.47 -5.47 10.67
C VAL A 25 11.14 -6.62 9.92
N TYR A 26 11.89 -6.35 8.85
CA TYR A 26 12.51 -7.45 8.09
C TYR A 26 13.71 -8.07 8.81
N GLU A 27 14.38 -7.34 9.70
CA GLU A 27 15.50 -7.87 10.51
C GLU A 27 15.02 -8.81 11.62
N ASN A 28 13.89 -8.49 12.27
CA ASN A 28 13.46 -9.17 13.49
C ASN A 28 12.21 -10.05 13.29
N CYS A 29 11.40 -9.78 12.27
CA CYS A 29 10.10 -10.42 12.06
C CYS A 29 9.95 -11.07 10.66
N PRO A 30 10.89 -11.92 10.19
CA PRO A 30 10.81 -12.52 8.85
C PRO A 30 9.58 -13.42 8.64
N SER A 31 8.92 -13.85 9.72
CA SER A 31 7.70 -14.67 9.68
C SER A 31 6.40 -13.88 9.88
N ILE A 32 6.45 -12.55 9.82
CA ILE A 32 5.26 -11.71 9.96
C ILE A 32 4.20 -12.07 8.91
N GLU A 33 2.96 -12.23 9.34
CA GLU A 33 1.83 -12.58 8.47
C GLU A 33 0.95 -11.38 8.10
N HIS A 34 0.94 -10.35 8.95
CA HIS A 34 0.11 -9.16 8.83
C HIS A 34 0.95 -7.93 9.09
N LEU A 35 0.95 -6.99 8.16
CA LEU A 35 1.74 -5.76 8.29
C LEU A 35 0.93 -4.57 7.83
N SER A 36 0.95 -3.53 8.66
CA SER A 36 0.48 -2.19 8.31
C SER A 36 1.69 -1.26 8.25
N ILE A 37 1.80 -0.48 7.19
CA ILE A 37 2.96 0.37 6.98
C ILE A 37 2.57 1.74 6.41
N VAL A 38 3.21 2.77 6.96
CA VAL A 38 3.10 4.15 6.51
C VAL A 38 4.51 4.68 6.26
N PHE A 39 4.77 5.16 5.05
CA PHE A 39 6.08 5.73 4.71
C PHE A 39 5.96 6.81 3.62
N PRO A 40 6.91 7.75 3.54
CA PRO A 40 6.92 8.77 2.49
C PRO A 40 7.32 8.17 1.14
N PRO A 41 6.89 8.72 -0.01
CA PRO A 41 7.20 8.19 -1.34
C PRO A 41 8.65 8.50 -1.79
N LEU A 42 9.63 8.20 -0.94
CA LEU A 42 11.04 8.40 -1.21
C LEU A 42 11.65 7.10 -1.74
N LYS A 43 12.59 7.24 -2.69
CA LYS A 43 13.30 6.11 -3.30
C LYS A 43 13.91 5.16 -2.27
N ARG A 44 14.47 5.70 -1.18
CA ARG A 44 15.07 4.89 -0.10
C ARG A 44 14.03 4.01 0.60
N HIS A 45 12.84 4.54 0.85
CA HIS A 45 11.76 3.80 1.49
C HIS A 45 11.22 2.70 0.58
N PHE A 46 11.03 2.98 -0.71
CA PHE A 46 10.68 1.92 -1.67
C PHE A 46 11.75 0.83 -1.76
N THR A 47 13.03 1.20 -1.67
CA THR A 47 14.15 0.23 -1.67
C THR A 47 14.10 -0.68 -0.44
N GLU A 48 13.92 -0.12 0.76
CA GLU A 48 13.82 -0.93 1.99
C GLU A 48 12.51 -1.73 2.04
N PHE A 49 11.41 -1.16 1.55
CA PHE A 49 10.14 -1.88 1.43
C PHE A 49 10.25 -3.07 0.47
N GLU A 50 10.98 -2.93 -0.65
CA GLU A 50 11.25 -4.04 -1.55
C GLU A 50 12.05 -5.16 -0.85
N LYS A 51 13.05 -4.82 -0.03
CA LYS A 51 13.78 -5.80 0.79
C LYS A 51 12.87 -6.48 1.80
N LEU A 52 12.00 -5.73 2.47
CA LEU A 52 11.01 -6.26 3.40
C LEU A 52 10.16 -7.34 2.74
N LEU A 53 9.60 -7.03 1.56
CA LEU A 53 8.77 -7.99 0.84
C LEU A 53 9.55 -9.25 0.43
N LYS A 54 10.83 -9.12 0.05
CA LYS A 54 11.71 -10.26 -0.27
C LYS A 54 11.99 -11.15 0.93
N ILE A 55 12.17 -10.58 2.13
CA ILE A 55 12.49 -11.33 3.35
C ILE A 55 11.23 -11.93 3.99
N CYS A 56 10.16 -11.14 4.12
CA CYS A 56 8.93 -11.51 4.83
C CYS A 56 7.97 -12.33 3.94
N GLN A 57 8.40 -13.51 3.47
CA GLN A 57 7.63 -14.36 2.55
C GLN A 57 6.38 -15.01 3.16
N ASN A 58 6.20 -14.94 4.48
CA ASN A 58 5.01 -15.40 5.19
C ASN A 58 3.88 -14.37 5.23
N LEU A 59 4.09 -13.17 4.68
CA LEU A 59 3.09 -12.11 4.66
C LEU A 59 1.84 -12.55 3.88
N LYS A 60 0.69 -12.44 4.55
CA LYS A 60 -0.63 -12.81 4.04
C LYS A 60 -1.51 -11.58 3.82
N SER A 61 -1.39 -10.55 4.65
CA SER A 61 -2.11 -9.29 4.51
C SER A 61 -1.19 -8.10 4.68
N LEU A 62 -1.41 -7.07 3.87
CA LEU A 62 -0.60 -5.86 3.84
C LEU A 62 -1.49 -4.61 3.68
N LEU A 63 -1.41 -3.69 4.64
CA LEU A 63 -1.94 -2.34 4.53
C LEU A 63 -0.79 -1.37 4.24
N ILE A 64 -0.92 -0.57 3.19
CA ILE A 64 0.06 0.44 2.81
C ILE A 64 -0.61 1.80 2.68
N VAL A 65 0.00 2.81 3.31
CA VAL A 65 -0.33 4.22 3.17
C VAL A 65 0.94 4.96 2.80
N LEU A 66 0.90 5.81 1.77
CA LEU A 66 1.99 6.72 1.49
C LEU A 66 1.69 8.08 2.12
N SER A 67 2.57 8.53 3.00
CA SER A 67 2.47 9.86 3.62
C SER A 67 3.20 10.85 2.73
N ASN A 68 2.46 11.67 1.98
CA ASN A 68 3.07 12.71 1.17
C ASN A 68 3.42 13.91 2.08
N THR A 69 4.61 13.91 2.66
CA THR A 69 5.13 15.01 3.51
C THR A 69 5.61 16.21 2.68
N VAL A 70 5.24 16.32 1.41
CA VAL A 70 5.73 17.38 0.52
C VAL A 70 4.53 18.16 0.00
N ASP A 71 4.53 19.48 0.21
CA ASP A 71 3.47 20.45 -0.11
C ASP A 71 3.02 20.51 -1.59
N ASN A 72 3.53 19.63 -2.45
CA ASN A 72 3.26 19.58 -3.88
C ASN A 72 2.45 18.32 -4.25
N GLU A 73 1.33 18.10 -3.57
CA GLU A 73 0.40 17.01 -3.89
C GLU A 73 -0.28 17.26 -5.25
N THR A 74 0.27 16.66 -6.31
CA THR A 74 -0.34 16.66 -7.63
C THR A 74 -0.91 15.28 -7.96
N HIS A 75 -1.93 15.25 -8.82
CA HIS A 75 -2.45 14.00 -9.37
C HIS A 75 -1.35 13.13 -10.01
N GLU A 76 -0.39 13.78 -10.68
CA GLU A 76 0.76 13.12 -11.31
C GLU A 76 1.68 12.45 -10.28
N ASN A 77 1.93 13.11 -9.14
CA ASN A 77 2.72 12.51 -8.05
C ASN A 77 2.04 11.26 -7.48
N PHE A 78 0.72 11.30 -7.26
CA PHE A 78 -0.01 10.10 -6.82
C PHE A 78 0.05 8.95 -7.84
N LEU A 79 -0.02 9.25 -9.14
CA LEU A 79 0.09 8.24 -10.19
C LEU A 79 1.49 7.63 -10.25
N LYS A 80 2.54 8.46 -10.14
CA LYS A 80 3.93 8.01 -10.10
C LYS A 80 4.20 7.13 -8.89
N ASN A 81 3.76 7.54 -7.71
CA ASN A 81 3.87 6.77 -6.47
C ASN A 81 3.17 5.41 -6.61
N GLY A 82 1.97 5.42 -7.21
CA GLY A 82 1.23 4.18 -7.46
C GLY A 82 1.94 3.26 -8.44
N GLU A 83 2.52 3.79 -9.52
CA GLU A 83 3.32 3.02 -10.46
C GLU A 83 4.54 2.36 -9.79
N GLU A 84 5.30 3.11 -8.99
CA GLU A 84 6.44 2.57 -8.25
C GLU A 84 6.00 1.47 -7.26
N LEU A 85 4.91 1.69 -6.53
CA LEU A 85 4.36 0.71 -5.60
C LEU A 85 3.96 -0.61 -6.31
N LEU A 86 3.23 -0.52 -7.42
CA LEU A 86 2.81 -1.71 -8.17
C LEU A 86 4.02 -2.47 -8.72
N LYS A 87 5.05 -1.78 -9.23
CA LYS A 87 6.29 -2.41 -9.69
C LYS A 87 6.98 -3.18 -8.57
N VAL A 88 7.08 -2.60 -7.38
CA VAL A 88 7.68 -3.28 -6.21
C VAL A 88 6.86 -4.51 -5.83
N LEU A 89 5.53 -4.43 -5.80
CA LEU A 89 4.66 -5.57 -5.49
C LEU A 89 4.79 -6.69 -6.55
N ILE A 90 4.82 -6.34 -7.83
CA ILE A 90 5.00 -7.32 -8.92
C ILE A 90 6.34 -8.04 -8.76
N ASN A 91 7.42 -7.31 -8.48
CA ASN A 91 8.75 -7.90 -8.45
C ASN A 91 9.04 -8.69 -7.17
N SER A 92 8.47 -8.25 -6.04
CA SER A 92 8.94 -8.68 -4.71
C SER A 92 7.82 -9.14 -3.78
N GLY A 93 6.56 -8.98 -4.18
CA GLY A 93 5.40 -9.37 -3.39
C GLY A 93 5.42 -10.87 -3.01
N PRO A 94 5.18 -11.21 -1.73
CA PRO A 94 5.15 -12.59 -1.26
C PRO A 94 4.12 -13.45 -1.99
N ILE A 95 4.47 -14.72 -2.26
CA ILE A 95 3.59 -15.64 -3.01
C ILE A 95 2.28 -15.96 -2.28
N ASN A 96 2.31 -15.88 -0.94
CA ASN A 96 1.18 -16.16 -0.06
C ASN A 96 0.32 -14.93 0.24
N LEU A 97 0.69 -13.76 -0.27
CA LEU A 97 -0.05 -12.53 -0.09
C LEU A 97 -1.44 -12.69 -0.71
N LYS A 98 -2.46 -12.65 0.15
CA LYS A 98 -3.86 -12.88 -0.23
C LYS A 98 -4.72 -11.63 -0.04
N GLU A 99 -4.20 -10.62 0.64
CA GLU A 99 -4.91 -9.38 0.93
C GLU A 99 -3.99 -8.19 0.81
N ILE A 100 -4.44 -7.15 0.11
CA ILE A 100 -3.77 -5.85 0.06
C ILE A 100 -4.80 -4.74 0.30
N ARG A 101 -4.48 -3.85 1.23
CA ARG A 101 -5.28 -2.67 1.54
C ARG A 101 -4.49 -1.44 1.12
N PHE A 102 -5.06 -0.72 0.17
CA PHE A 102 -4.49 0.48 -0.38
C PHE A 102 -5.13 1.70 0.29
N GLY A 103 -4.36 2.37 1.15
CA GLY A 103 -4.75 3.63 1.77
C GLY A 103 -4.45 4.84 0.89
N ASN A 104 -4.21 5.98 1.54
CA ASN A 104 -3.94 7.24 0.85
C ASN A 104 -2.51 7.32 0.29
N GLY A 105 -2.28 8.33 -0.56
CA GLY A 105 -0.93 8.70 -1.02
C GLY A 105 -0.51 8.14 -2.38
N PHE A 106 -1.40 7.44 -3.07
CA PHE A 106 -1.17 6.96 -4.44
C PHE A 106 -2.47 6.73 -5.20
N ARG A 107 -2.35 6.67 -6.53
CA ARG A 107 -3.41 6.29 -7.46
C ARG A 107 -2.83 5.42 -8.56
N PHE A 108 -3.64 4.56 -9.14
CA PHE A 108 -3.22 3.75 -10.28
C PHE A 108 -3.90 4.27 -11.53
N SER A 109 -3.15 4.42 -12.62
CA SER A 109 -3.76 4.54 -13.94
C SER A 109 -4.43 3.22 -14.31
N LEU A 110 -5.40 3.26 -15.22
CA LEU A 110 -6.08 2.05 -15.68
C LEU A 110 -5.08 1.03 -16.28
N GLY A 111 -4.09 1.53 -17.04
CA GLY A 111 -3.05 0.70 -17.65
C GLY A 111 -2.12 0.05 -16.62
N ASN A 112 -1.63 0.81 -15.64
CA ASN A 112 -0.75 0.26 -14.60
C ASN A 112 -1.51 -0.76 -13.72
N TRP A 113 -2.81 -0.52 -13.48
CA TRP A 113 -3.66 -1.45 -12.75
C TRP A 113 -3.90 -2.75 -13.53
N GLU A 114 -4.16 -2.67 -14.84
CA GLU A 114 -4.29 -3.85 -15.70
C GLU A 114 -2.98 -4.66 -15.75
N GLU A 115 -1.83 -3.98 -15.94
CA GLU A 115 -0.52 -4.64 -15.93
C GLU A 115 -0.28 -5.38 -14.62
N PHE A 116 -0.55 -4.74 -13.49
CA PHE A 116 -0.42 -5.37 -12.17
C PHE A 116 -1.24 -6.65 -12.07
N LEU A 117 -2.53 -6.60 -12.40
CA LEU A 117 -3.43 -7.75 -12.32
C LEU A 117 -3.02 -8.86 -13.29
N GLU A 118 -2.56 -8.50 -14.49
CA GLU A 118 -2.07 -9.47 -15.47
C GLU A 118 -0.84 -10.22 -14.96
N LYS A 119 0.13 -9.50 -14.38
CA LYS A 119 1.32 -10.11 -13.77
C LYS A 119 0.99 -10.89 -12.50
N TRP A 120 -0.12 -10.61 -11.83
CA TRP A 120 -0.55 -11.32 -10.63
C TRP A 120 -1.25 -12.66 -10.89
N ARG A 121 -1.59 -12.99 -12.15
CA ARG A 121 -2.33 -14.23 -12.52
C ARG A 121 -1.72 -15.53 -11.98
N ILE A 122 -0.40 -15.59 -11.82
CA ILE A 122 0.34 -16.80 -11.41
C ILE A 122 0.34 -16.95 -9.87
N ARG A 123 -0.15 -15.94 -9.15
CA ARG A 123 -0.14 -15.87 -7.68
C ARG A 123 -1.50 -16.19 -7.10
N ARG A 124 -1.56 -16.26 -5.77
CA ARG A 124 -2.80 -16.39 -5.03
C ARG A 124 -3.74 -15.22 -5.34
N ALA A 125 -5.03 -15.53 -5.50
CA ALA A 125 -6.07 -14.54 -5.71
C ALA A 125 -6.10 -13.50 -4.57
N LEU A 126 -6.19 -12.22 -4.92
CA LEU A 126 -6.13 -11.10 -3.99
C LEU A 126 -7.53 -10.64 -3.55
N SER A 127 -7.68 -10.43 -2.25
CA SER A 127 -8.68 -9.53 -1.69
C SER A 127 -8.08 -8.12 -1.66
N ILE A 128 -8.69 -7.18 -2.38
CA ILE A 128 -8.18 -5.82 -2.55
C ILE A 128 -9.14 -4.83 -1.91
N PHE A 129 -8.62 -3.95 -1.06
CA PHE A 129 -9.36 -2.86 -0.44
C PHE A 129 -8.77 -1.53 -0.86
N THR A 130 -9.61 -0.55 -1.16
CA THR A 130 -9.20 0.79 -1.59
C THR A 130 -10.11 1.86 -0.98
N VAL A 131 -9.63 3.09 -0.92
CA VAL A 131 -10.39 4.25 -0.42
C VAL A 131 -10.63 5.35 -1.43
N ASP A 132 -10.12 5.19 -2.65
CA ASP A 132 -10.39 6.12 -3.73
C ASP A 132 -11.65 5.71 -4.50
N ARG A 133 -12.58 6.66 -4.69
CA ARG A 133 -13.82 6.41 -5.44
C ARG A 133 -13.58 6.25 -6.95
N ILE A 134 -12.40 6.58 -7.45
CA ILE A 134 -12.06 6.41 -8.87
C ILE A 134 -12.30 4.96 -9.35
N TYR A 135 -12.10 3.98 -8.48
CA TYR A 135 -12.28 2.56 -8.80
C TYR A 135 -13.76 2.14 -8.96
N MET A 136 -14.71 3.01 -8.61
CA MET A 136 -16.13 2.82 -8.89
C MET A 136 -16.54 3.30 -10.29
N ARG A 137 -15.64 3.96 -11.04
CA ARG A 137 -15.91 4.32 -12.43
C ARG A 137 -16.10 3.08 -13.28
N GLU A 138 -16.85 3.23 -14.37
CA GLU A 138 -17.26 2.13 -15.24
C GLU A 138 -16.06 1.39 -15.86
N ASP A 139 -15.03 2.12 -16.29
CA ASP A 139 -13.79 1.56 -16.85
C ASP A 139 -13.03 0.70 -15.84
N TYR A 140 -12.80 1.18 -14.63
CA TYR A 140 -12.18 0.39 -13.56
C TYR A 140 -13.05 -0.79 -13.12
N THR A 141 -14.36 -0.60 -13.01
CA THR A 141 -15.30 -1.65 -12.61
C THR A 141 -15.31 -2.79 -13.63
N LYS A 142 -15.31 -2.48 -14.93
CA LYS A 142 -15.19 -3.48 -16.01
C LYS A 142 -13.89 -4.27 -15.88
N LEU A 143 -12.76 -3.58 -15.67
CA LEU A 143 -11.46 -4.22 -15.50
C LEU A 143 -11.42 -5.13 -14.26
N ILE A 144 -11.92 -4.66 -13.12
CA ILE A 144 -12.00 -5.45 -11.88
C ILE A 144 -12.87 -6.70 -12.08
N ASN A 145 -14.03 -6.57 -12.73
CA ASN A 145 -14.93 -7.69 -12.97
C ASN A 145 -14.32 -8.73 -13.92
N LYS A 146 -13.57 -8.31 -14.95
CA LYS A 146 -12.78 -9.21 -15.80
C LYS A 146 -11.82 -10.06 -14.95
N TYR A 147 -11.01 -9.42 -14.11
CA TYR A 147 -10.01 -10.12 -13.29
C TYR A 147 -10.60 -10.90 -12.09
N LYS A 148 -11.82 -10.57 -11.65
CA LYS A 148 -12.62 -11.44 -10.77
C LYS A 148 -13.04 -12.72 -11.49
N GLY A 149 -13.53 -12.62 -12.73
CA GLY A 149 -13.88 -13.76 -13.57
C GLY A 149 -12.70 -14.68 -13.86
N ASP A 150 -11.51 -14.10 -14.04
CA ASP A 150 -10.26 -14.83 -14.25
C ASP A 150 -9.66 -15.44 -12.97
N GLY A 151 -10.28 -15.22 -11.80
CA GLY A 151 -9.82 -15.75 -10.52
C GLY A 151 -8.60 -15.04 -9.92
N VAL A 152 -8.16 -13.91 -10.49
CA VAL A 152 -7.04 -13.11 -9.97
C VAL A 152 -7.47 -12.27 -8.77
N ILE A 153 -8.67 -11.72 -8.82
CA ILE A 153 -9.27 -10.96 -7.72
C ILE A 153 -10.30 -11.84 -7.03
N ARG A 154 -10.08 -12.11 -5.75
CA ARG A 154 -11.04 -12.81 -4.89
C ARG A 154 -12.17 -11.88 -4.44
N SER A 155 -11.82 -10.71 -3.93
CA SER A 155 -12.77 -9.67 -3.55
C SER A 155 -12.18 -8.29 -3.84
N PHE A 156 -13.04 -7.32 -4.10
CA PHE A 156 -12.66 -5.93 -4.30
C PHE A 156 -13.66 -5.06 -3.58
N GLU A 157 -13.20 -4.27 -2.62
CA GLU A 157 -14.06 -3.49 -1.73
C GLU A 157 -13.53 -2.06 -1.61
N TYR A 158 -14.48 -1.12 -1.65
CA TYR A 158 -14.23 0.27 -1.35
C TYR A 158 -14.55 0.51 0.13
N LEU A 159 -13.57 1.00 0.89
CA LEU A 159 -13.72 1.40 2.28
C LEU A 159 -13.90 2.92 2.35
N ARG A 160 -14.76 3.41 3.24
CA ARG A 160 -14.80 4.86 3.51
C ARG A 160 -13.61 5.21 4.41
N HIS A 161 -13.09 6.44 4.36
CA HIS A 161 -11.94 6.85 5.18
C HIS A 161 -12.13 6.58 6.68
N VAL A 162 -13.33 6.78 7.21
CA VAL A 162 -13.66 6.49 8.62
C VAL A 162 -13.49 4.99 8.95
N ASP A 163 -13.65 4.11 7.96
CA ASP A 163 -13.46 2.68 8.15
C ASP A 163 -11.95 2.35 8.24
N LEU A 164 -11.07 3.02 7.47
CA LEU A 164 -9.60 2.85 7.55
C LEU A 164 -9.04 3.27 8.91
N ASP A 165 -9.43 4.43 9.44
CA ASP A 165 -8.90 4.90 10.73
C ASP A 165 -9.25 3.92 11.86
N ASN A 166 -10.46 3.37 11.83
CA ASN A 166 -10.87 2.31 12.75
C ASN A 166 -10.07 1.02 12.54
N TYR A 167 -9.71 0.63 11.31
CA TYR A 167 -8.86 -0.54 11.06
C TYR A 167 -7.41 -0.32 11.51
N CYS A 168 -6.83 0.86 11.28
CA CYS A 168 -5.48 1.21 11.74
C CYS A 168 -5.37 1.20 13.27
N ILE A 169 -6.45 1.55 13.98
CA ILE A 169 -6.51 1.57 15.45
C ILE A 169 -6.81 0.18 16.04
N ASN A 170 -7.58 -0.67 15.34
CA ASN A 170 -7.97 -1.98 15.86
C ASN A 170 -6.92 -3.09 15.63
N ASP A 171 -5.89 -2.84 14.82
CA ASP A 171 -4.76 -3.76 14.56
C ASP A 171 -3.45 -3.35 15.30
N LEU A 172 -3.51 -2.38 16.22
CA LEU A 172 -2.45 -1.96 17.16
C LEU A 172 -2.73 -2.47 18.58
#